data_AF-A0A523SRN3-F1
#
_entry.id   AF-A0A523SRN3-F1
#
_cell.length_a   1.000
_cell.length_b   1.000
_cell.length_c   1.000
_cell.angle_alpha   90.00
_cell.angle_beta   90.00
_cell.angle_gamma   90.00
#
_symmetry.space_group_name_H-M   'P 1'
#
loop_
_entity.id
_entity.type
_entity.pdbx_description
1 polymer ?
#
loop_
_entity_poly.entity_id
_entity_poly.type
_entity_poly.pdbx_seq_one_letter_code
_entity_poly.pdbx_strand_id
1 'polypeptide(L)'
;MLPELDFITDIVEERLAKGGLRWLANFTEIYRDYTLGDFRVPIYALGSLTEKGFFLSKVFSLFVTPKYKVHFLLHTTDEISVKSLRNLILSCKRKFGEDDWILIGVVQKKPIEKAVRNAVLNIADERVGIAAYSLASKDEISSNNVLGRSLNKNLKLCEARFEAFDLADYMKSVAIIFMVCTLCLISLFFLRLLTVEPLSLLITLFISVILGYALYKNTYHPSLSLNDQGFKVGRGKTYIEGKWSDFKDVSIHISSTRESHIRLHSKKRTVDLPVSRIGLSRRKLYNAIKLKMTKK
;
A
#
# COMPACT_ATOMS: atom_id res chain seq x y z
N MET A 1 11.23 -13.18 -17.18
CA MET A 1 9.90 -12.65 -16.82
C MET A 1 9.38 -11.86 -18.00
N LEU A 2 8.11 -12.04 -18.36
CA LEU A 2 7.52 -11.47 -19.58
C LEU A 2 6.96 -10.05 -19.30
N PRO A 3 7.16 -9.07 -20.19
CA PRO A 3 6.88 -7.64 -19.92
C PRO A 3 5.42 -7.33 -19.49
N GLU A 4 4.46 -8.06 -20.06
CA GLU A 4 3.03 -7.86 -19.80
C GLU A 4 2.61 -8.32 -18.39
N LEU A 5 3.15 -9.44 -17.92
CA LEU A 5 2.88 -9.96 -16.57
C LEU A 5 3.53 -9.07 -15.50
N ASP A 6 4.70 -8.51 -15.81
CA ASP A 6 5.36 -7.51 -14.97
C ASP A 6 4.53 -6.23 -14.86
N PHE A 7 3.92 -5.79 -15.97
CA PHE A 7 3.03 -4.63 -15.97
C PHE A 7 1.78 -4.84 -15.10
N ILE A 8 1.11 -6.00 -15.22
CA ILE A 8 -0.03 -6.33 -14.36
C ILE A 8 0.39 -6.41 -12.89
N THR A 9 1.55 -6.98 -12.62
CA THR A 9 2.12 -7.03 -11.28
C THR A 9 2.26 -5.62 -10.70
N ASP A 10 2.84 -4.68 -11.45
CA ASP A 10 3.02 -3.30 -10.99
C ASP A 10 1.68 -2.58 -10.75
N ILE A 11 0.65 -2.81 -11.58
CA ILE A 11 -0.70 -2.27 -11.36
C ILE A 11 -1.30 -2.78 -10.05
N VAL A 12 -1.20 -4.09 -9.79
CA VAL A 12 -1.74 -4.70 -8.58
C VAL A 12 -1.02 -4.19 -7.34
N GLU A 13 0.31 -4.07 -7.39
CA GLU A 13 1.11 -3.46 -6.32
C GLU A 13 0.64 -2.03 -6.02
N GLU A 14 0.44 -1.23 -7.07
CA GLU A 14 0.01 0.15 -6.90
C GLU A 14 -1.40 0.25 -6.30
N ARG A 15 -2.32 -0.61 -6.71
CA ARG A 15 -3.67 -0.66 -6.14
C ARG A 15 -3.67 -1.10 -4.68
N LEU A 16 -2.86 -2.09 -4.33
CA LEU A 16 -2.66 -2.48 -2.92
C LEU A 16 -2.11 -1.29 -2.13
N ALA A 17 -1.08 -0.62 -2.64
CA ALA A 17 -0.45 0.54 -2.01
C ALA A 17 -1.41 1.72 -1.78
N LYS A 18 -2.31 1.97 -2.74
CA LYS A 18 -3.32 3.03 -2.67
C LYS A 18 -4.57 2.65 -1.87
N GLY A 19 -4.67 1.40 -1.40
CA GLY A 19 -5.84 0.90 -0.67
C GLY A 19 -7.05 0.59 -1.56
N GLY A 20 -6.86 0.37 -2.86
CA GLY A 20 -7.91 -0.02 -3.80
C GLY A 20 -8.55 -1.37 -3.46
N LEU A 21 -7.89 -2.19 -2.66
CA LEU A 21 -8.39 -3.48 -2.15
C LEU A 21 -8.82 -3.43 -0.67
N ARG A 22 -9.10 -2.23 -0.12
CA ARG A 22 -9.53 -2.06 1.28
C ARG A 22 -10.80 -2.86 1.63
N TRP A 23 -11.69 -3.05 0.67
CA TRP A 23 -12.90 -3.86 0.84
C TRP A 23 -12.62 -5.36 1.03
N LEU A 24 -11.41 -5.82 0.71
CA LEU A 24 -10.94 -7.18 1.00
C LEU A 24 -10.25 -7.25 2.36
N ALA A 25 -9.27 -6.38 2.58
CA ALA A 25 -8.55 -6.26 3.84
C ALA A 25 -7.76 -4.94 3.86
N ASN A 26 -7.39 -4.53 5.08
CA ASN A 26 -6.40 -3.48 5.26
C ASN A 26 -4.99 -4.07 5.15
N PHE A 27 -4.44 -4.07 3.93
CA PHE A 27 -3.09 -4.54 3.66
C PHE A 27 -2.05 -3.54 4.18
N THR A 28 -1.14 -4.03 5.03
CA THR A 28 -0.12 -3.21 5.69
C THR A 28 1.28 -3.50 5.18
N GLU A 29 1.52 -4.71 4.70
CA GLU A 29 2.84 -5.13 4.23
C GLU A 29 2.72 -5.76 2.85
N ILE A 30 3.62 -5.39 1.94
CA ILE A 30 3.73 -5.96 0.60
C ILE A 30 5.17 -6.42 0.40
N TYR A 31 5.32 -7.67 -0.03
CA TYR A 31 6.56 -8.36 -0.34
C TYR A 31 6.59 -8.66 -1.83
N ARG A 32 7.72 -8.36 -2.49
CA ARG A 32 7.95 -8.75 -3.90
C ARG A 32 8.80 -10.00 -3.97
N ASP A 33 8.56 -10.81 -5.00
CA ASP A 33 9.32 -12.06 -5.26
C ASP A 33 9.32 -13.04 -4.08
N TYR A 34 8.16 -13.19 -3.44
CA TYR A 34 8.03 -13.99 -2.24
C TYR A 34 8.11 -15.48 -2.54
N THR A 35 8.96 -16.20 -1.80
CA THR A 35 9.10 -17.64 -1.91
C THR A 35 8.12 -18.37 -1.00
N LEU A 36 7.23 -19.14 -1.61
CA LEU A 36 6.21 -19.96 -0.98
C LEU A 36 6.40 -21.42 -1.38
N GLY A 37 7.17 -22.17 -0.58
CA GLY A 37 7.58 -23.52 -0.95
C GLY A 37 8.34 -23.47 -2.29
N ASP A 38 7.84 -24.23 -3.27
CA ASP A 38 8.42 -24.29 -4.62
C ASP A 38 7.96 -23.14 -5.54
N PHE A 39 7.05 -22.28 -5.07
CA PHE A 39 6.51 -21.18 -5.86
C PHE A 39 7.24 -19.88 -5.56
N ARG A 40 7.61 -19.16 -6.61
CA ARG A 40 8.00 -17.74 -6.52
C ARG A 40 6.81 -16.89 -6.95
N VAL A 41 6.28 -16.12 -6.01
CA VAL A 41 5.07 -15.33 -6.18
C VAL A 41 5.50 -13.86 -6.32
N PRO A 42 5.19 -13.17 -7.42
CA PRO A 42 5.66 -11.79 -7.63
C PRO A 42 5.17 -10.81 -6.58
N ILE A 43 3.96 -10.97 -6.03
CA ILE A 43 3.44 -10.16 -4.93
C ILE A 43 2.83 -11.06 -3.85
N TYR A 44 3.24 -10.81 -2.61
CA TYR A 44 2.57 -11.27 -1.41
C TYR A 44 2.23 -10.06 -0.53
N ALA A 45 0.97 -9.90 -0.14
CA ALA A 45 0.55 -8.84 0.77
C ALA A 45 -0.11 -9.41 2.02
N LEU A 46 0.26 -8.86 3.18
CA LEU A 46 -0.32 -9.19 4.47
C LEU A 46 -1.23 -8.06 4.93
N GLY A 47 -2.44 -8.43 5.34
CA GLY A 47 -3.44 -7.51 5.85
C GLY A 47 -4.23 -8.08 7.02
N SER A 48 -5.19 -7.29 7.47
CA SER A 48 -6.12 -7.67 8.54
C SER A 48 -7.47 -7.04 8.28
N LEU A 49 -8.53 -7.61 8.86
CA LEU A 49 -9.88 -7.05 8.81
C LEU A 49 -10.07 -5.90 9.81
N THR A 50 -9.12 -5.71 10.73
CA THR A 50 -9.18 -4.65 11.73
C THR A 50 -8.99 -3.27 11.08
N GLU A 51 -10.02 -2.44 11.21
CA GLU A 51 -9.99 -1.02 10.82
C GLU A 51 -8.99 -0.25 11.70
N LYS A 52 -7.95 0.34 11.11
CA LYS A 52 -7.03 1.27 11.79
C LYS A 52 -7.51 2.73 11.70
N GLY A 53 -8.82 2.94 11.86
CA GLY A 53 -9.48 4.25 11.76
C GLY A 53 -9.44 5.08 13.05
N PHE A 54 -10.37 6.04 13.16
CA PHE A 54 -10.59 6.87 14.36
C PHE A 54 -10.73 6.02 15.64
N PHE A 55 -10.45 6.62 16.80
CA PHE A 55 -10.38 5.92 18.09
C PHE A 55 -11.60 5.01 18.37
N LEU A 56 -12.81 5.46 18.05
CA LEU A 56 -14.05 4.69 18.20
C LEU A 56 -14.13 3.46 17.27
N SER A 57 -13.67 3.56 16.01
CA SER A 57 -13.62 2.41 15.10
C SER A 57 -12.50 1.42 15.46
N LYS A 58 -11.43 1.88 16.10
CA LYS A 58 -10.42 1.02 16.73
C LYS A 58 -10.97 0.22 17.91
N VAL A 59 -11.71 0.87 18.81
CA VAL A 59 -12.32 0.20 19.96
C VAL A 59 -13.35 -0.83 19.49
N PHE A 60 -14.23 -0.45 18.55
CA PHE A 60 -15.22 -1.38 18.00
C PHE A 60 -14.57 -2.59 17.32
N SER A 61 -13.52 -2.39 16.51
CA SER A 61 -12.81 -3.50 15.88
C SER A 61 -12.06 -4.38 16.89
N LEU A 62 -11.55 -3.84 17.99
CA LEU A 62 -10.88 -4.62 19.03
C LEU A 62 -11.81 -5.62 19.73
N PHE A 63 -13.09 -5.26 19.87
CA PHE A 63 -14.09 -6.07 20.59
C PHE A 63 -14.95 -6.93 19.65
N VAL A 64 -15.18 -6.49 18.41
CA VAL A 64 -16.18 -7.11 17.52
C VAL A 64 -15.55 -7.88 16.36
N THR A 65 -14.36 -7.49 15.89
CA THR A 65 -13.72 -8.20 14.77
C THR A 65 -12.71 -9.24 15.24
N PRO A 66 -12.90 -10.53 14.91
CA PRO A 66 -11.88 -11.56 15.14
C PRO A 66 -10.56 -11.19 14.44
N LYS A 67 -9.43 -11.52 15.07
CA LYS A 67 -8.07 -11.16 14.64
C LYS A 67 -7.57 -11.98 13.44
N TYR A 68 -8.42 -12.21 12.43
CA TYR A 68 -8.04 -12.94 11.23
C TYR A 68 -7.02 -12.13 10.43
N LYS A 69 -5.92 -12.77 10.05
CA LYS A 69 -4.99 -12.21 9.07
C LYS A 69 -5.49 -12.55 7.68
N VAL A 70 -5.24 -11.64 6.75
CA VAL A 70 -5.57 -11.83 5.35
C VAL A 70 -4.29 -11.85 4.55
N HIS A 71 -4.08 -12.93 3.82
CA HIS A 71 -2.93 -13.16 2.96
C HIS A 71 -3.35 -13.04 1.51
N PHE A 72 -2.86 -12.03 0.81
CA PHE A 72 -3.06 -11.88 -0.62
C PHE A 72 -1.81 -12.32 -1.38
N LEU A 73 -1.99 -13.15 -2.41
CA LEU A 73 -0.93 -13.66 -3.28
C LEU A 73 -1.31 -13.40 -4.73
N LEU A 74 -0.43 -12.75 -5.48
CA LEU A 74 -0.57 -12.64 -6.94
C LEU A 74 0.40 -13.61 -7.59
N HIS A 75 -0.10 -14.67 -8.21
CA HIS A 75 0.69 -15.61 -9.00
C HIS A 75 0.57 -15.28 -10.49
N THR A 76 1.70 -15.06 -11.16
CA THR A 76 1.76 -14.87 -12.61
C THR A 76 2.42 -16.09 -13.27
N THR A 77 1.82 -16.60 -14.34
CA THR A 77 2.34 -17.76 -15.09
C THR A 77 1.94 -17.66 -16.56
N ASP A 78 2.58 -18.39 -17.47
CA ASP A 78 2.09 -18.49 -18.85
C ASP A 78 0.81 -19.32 -18.94
N GLU A 79 0.78 -20.41 -18.17
CA GLU A 79 -0.31 -21.37 -18.12
C GLU A 79 -0.35 -22.01 -16.73
N ILE A 80 -1.54 -22.13 -16.15
CA ILE A 80 -1.73 -22.83 -14.88
C ILE A 80 -2.35 -24.20 -15.12
N SER A 81 -1.76 -25.24 -14.52
CA SER A 81 -2.38 -26.57 -14.49
C SER A 81 -3.18 -26.77 -13.20
N VAL A 82 -4.14 -27.69 -13.22
CA VAL A 82 -4.90 -28.08 -12.01
C VAL A 82 -3.97 -28.58 -10.90
N LYS A 83 -2.91 -29.32 -11.25
CA LYS A 83 -1.90 -29.81 -10.31
C LYS A 83 -1.11 -28.66 -9.69
N SER A 84 -0.67 -27.69 -10.50
CA SER A 84 0.06 -26.51 -10.03
C SER A 84 -0.81 -25.65 -9.11
N LEU A 85 -2.07 -25.43 -9.47
CA LEU A 85 -3.04 -24.69 -8.65
C LEU A 85 -3.26 -25.38 -7.29
N ARG A 86 -3.47 -26.70 -7.29
CA ARG A 86 -3.61 -27.48 -6.05
C ARG A 86 -2.37 -27.39 -5.16
N ASN A 87 -1.18 -27.50 -5.76
CA ASN A 87 0.09 -27.39 -5.03
C ASN A 87 0.29 -25.98 -4.44
N LEU A 88 -0.11 -24.93 -5.15
CA LEU A 88 -0.08 -23.55 -4.67
C LEU A 88 -0.99 -23.39 -3.43
N ILE A 89 -2.24 -23.86 -3.53
CA ILE A 89 -3.20 -23.82 -2.41
C ILE A 89 -2.66 -24.56 -1.18
N LEU A 90 -2.13 -25.77 -1.39
CA LEU A 90 -1.56 -26.58 -0.30
C LEU A 90 -0.31 -25.93 0.32
N SER A 91 0.47 -25.18 -0.47
CA SER A 91 1.64 -24.45 0.04
C SER A 91 1.21 -23.25 0.87
N CYS A 92 0.16 -22.52 0.47
CA CYS A 92 -0.43 -21.46 1.28
C CYS A 92 -0.94 -22.01 2.62
N LYS A 93 -1.74 -23.09 2.59
CA LYS A 93 -2.31 -23.70 3.79
C LYS A 93 -1.27 -24.20 4.78
N ARG A 94 -0.15 -24.74 4.29
CA ARG A 94 0.95 -25.19 5.14
C ARG A 94 1.71 -24.05 5.81
N LYS A 95 1.69 -22.85 5.22
CA LYS A 95 2.46 -21.70 5.69
C LYS A 95 1.67 -20.76 6.59
N PHE A 96 0.38 -20.58 6.31
CA PHE A 96 -0.48 -19.63 7.00
C PHE A 96 -1.32 -20.34 8.07
N GLY A 97 -1.82 -19.58 9.05
CA GLY A 97 -2.57 -20.14 10.17
C GLY A 97 -3.91 -20.73 9.75
N GLU A 98 -4.46 -21.63 10.57
CA GLU A 98 -5.72 -22.31 10.26
C GLU A 98 -6.92 -21.34 10.20
N ASP A 99 -6.84 -20.21 10.89
CA ASP A 99 -7.89 -19.19 10.91
C ASP A 99 -7.66 -18.06 9.89
N ASP A 100 -6.55 -18.10 9.13
CA ASP A 100 -6.19 -17.02 8.22
C ASP A 100 -6.92 -17.14 6.88
N TRP A 101 -7.32 -16.00 6.31
CA TRP A 101 -7.93 -15.94 4.99
C TRP A 101 -6.88 -15.81 3.90
N ILE A 102 -7.00 -16.61 2.85
CA ILE A 102 -6.03 -16.70 1.75
C ILE A 102 -6.73 -16.26 0.47
N LEU A 103 -6.25 -15.18 -0.13
CA LEU A 103 -6.73 -14.62 -1.38
C LEU A 103 -5.65 -14.84 -2.45
N ILE A 104 -5.97 -15.57 -3.51
CA ILE A 104 -5.03 -15.89 -4.59
C ILE A 104 -5.55 -15.28 -5.89
N GLY A 105 -4.87 -14.23 -6.35
CA GLY A 105 -4.99 -13.73 -7.71
C GLY A 105 -4.07 -14.54 -8.62
N VAL A 106 -4.60 -15.15 -9.67
CA VAL A 106 -3.83 -15.83 -10.72
C VAL A 106 -3.96 -15.02 -12.01
N VAL A 107 -2.85 -14.67 -12.62
CA VAL A 107 -2.84 -14.01 -13.94
C VAL A 107 -2.05 -14.89 -14.89
N GLN A 108 -2.69 -15.31 -15.96
CA GLN A 108 -2.07 -16.15 -16.98
C GLN A 108 -2.18 -15.56 -18.38
N LYS A 109 -1.22 -15.90 -19.25
CA LYS A 109 -1.26 -15.46 -20.64
C LYS A 109 -2.28 -16.21 -21.46
N LYS A 110 -2.26 -17.54 -21.41
CA LYS A 110 -3.13 -18.39 -22.24
C LYS A 110 -4.60 -18.38 -21.76
N PRO A 111 -5.55 -18.77 -22.62
CA PRO A 111 -6.94 -19.01 -22.23
C PRO A 111 -7.03 -20.02 -21.09
N ILE A 112 -8.01 -19.84 -20.20
CA ILE A 112 -8.21 -20.75 -19.08
C ILE A 112 -8.93 -22.02 -19.56
N GLU A 113 -8.25 -23.16 -19.43
CA GLU A 113 -8.81 -24.45 -19.76
C GLU A 113 -10.03 -24.81 -18.90
N LYS A 114 -10.96 -25.61 -19.46
CA LYS A 114 -12.18 -26.06 -18.75
C LYS A 114 -11.87 -26.79 -17.44
N ALA A 115 -10.82 -27.60 -17.41
CA ALA A 115 -10.42 -28.33 -16.21
C ALA A 115 -10.01 -27.39 -15.07
N VAL A 116 -9.21 -26.36 -15.38
CA VAL A 116 -8.79 -25.33 -14.42
C VAL A 116 -9.99 -24.50 -13.97
N ARG A 117 -10.87 -24.12 -14.90
CA ARG A 117 -12.11 -23.41 -14.59
C ARG A 117 -12.96 -24.16 -13.57
N ASN A 118 -13.19 -25.45 -13.81
CA ASN A 118 -13.95 -26.29 -12.89
C ASN A 118 -13.24 -26.43 -11.53
N ALA A 119 -11.92 -26.54 -11.52
CA ALA A 119 -11.14 -26.63 -10.28
C ALA A 119 -11.23 -25.34 -9.44
N VAL A 120 -11.24 -24.16 -10.07
CA VAL A 120 -11.41 -22.87 -9.37
C VAL A 120 -12.83 -22.69 -8.85
N LEU A 121 -13.85 -23.04 -9.66
CA LEU A 121 -15.26 -22.89 -9.27
C LEU A 121 -15.64 -23.79 -8.09
N ASN A 122 -15.10 -25.01 -8.06
CA ASN A 122 -15.43 -26.05 -7.09
C ASN A 122 -14.48 -26.09 -5.89
N ILE A 123 -13.83 -24.98 -5.54
CA ILE A 123 -13.02 -24.89 -4.32
C ILE A 123 -13.95 -25.02 -3.10
N ALA A 124 -13.80 -26.12 -2.38
CA ALA A 124 -14.58 -26.43 -1.18
C ALA A 124 -14.10 -25.69 0.07
N ASP A 125 -12.86 -25.16 0.09
CA ASP A 125 -12.34 -24.46 1.26
C ASP A 125 -12.82 -23.00 1.28
N GLU A 126 -13.57 -22.64 2.33
CA GLU A 126 -14.12 -21.30 2.52
C GLU A 126 -13.05 -20.26 2.87
N ARG A 127 -11.87 -20.68 3.37
CA ARG A 127 -10.75 -19.80 3.72
C ARG A 127 -9.90 -19.41 2.50
N VAL A 128 -10.11 -20.04 1.34
CA VAL A 128 -9.29 -19.81 0.14
C VAL A 128 -10.14 -19.22 -0.98
N GLY A 129 -10.02 -17.91 -1.20
CA GLY A 129 -10.61 -17.24 -2.37
C GLY A 129 -9.64 -17.20 -3.54
N ILE A 130 -10.08 -17.63 -4.73
CA ILE A 130 -9.26 -17.58 -5.94
C ILE A 130 -9.97 -16.76 -7.01
N ALA A 131 -9.22 -15.87 -7.66
CA ALA A 131 -9.63 -15.20 -8.88
C ALA A 131 -8.54 -15.40 -9.92
N ALA A 132 -8.88 -15.94 -11.09
CA ALA A 132 -7.95 -16.16 -12.19
C ALA A 132 -8.35 -15.33 -13.41
N TYR A 133 -7.35 -14.75 -14.06
CA TYR A 133 -7.49 -13.86 -15.20
C TYR A 133 -6.63 -14.35 -16.37
N SER A 134 -7.22 -14.40 -17.57
CA SER A 134 -6.55 -14.73 -18.83
C SER A 134 -6.28 -13.46 -19.63
N LEU A 135 -5.03 -13.19 -20.00
CA LEU A 135 -4.69 -12.05 -20.88
C LEU A 135 -5.13 -12.29 -22.32
N ALA A 136 -5.05 -13.53 -22.83
CA ALA A 136 -5.41 -13.84 -24.21
C ALA A 136 -6.91 -13.78 -24.47
N SER A 137 -7.72 -14.36 -23.58
CA SER A 137 -9.17 -14.40 -23.75
C SER A 137 -9.91 -13.29 -23.01
N LYS A 138 -9.21 -12.52 -22.14
CA LYS A 138 -9.81 -11.54 -21.21
C LYS A 138 -10.89 -12.15 -20.30
N ASP A 139 -10.88 -13.47 -20.15
CA ASP A 139 -11.80 -14.18 -19.27
C ASP A 139 -11.35 -14.06 -17.83
N GLU A 140 -12.31 -13.79 -16.95
CA GLU A 140 -12.14 -13.82 -15.50
C GLU A 140 -12.96 -14.98 -14.93
N ILE A 141 -12.35 -15.73 -14.01
CA ILE A 141 -13.03 -16.76 -13.24
C ILE A 141 -12.73 -16.55 -11.76
N SER A 142 -13.66 -16.92 -10.90
CA SER A 142 -13.44 -16.86 -9.46
C SER A 142 -14.09 -18.03 -8.76
N SER A 143 -13.58 -18.38 -7.58
CA SER A 143 -14.18 -19.42 -6.75
C SER A 143 -15.56 -19.00 -6.26
N ASN A 144 -16.47 -19.98 -6.15
CA ASN A 144 -17.86 -19.72 -5.79
C ASN A 144 -18.08 -19.33 -4.32
N ASN A 145 -17.02 -19.33 -3.50
CA ASN A 145 -17.05 -18.89 -2.12
C ASN A 145 -17.01 -17.35 -1.99
N VAL A 146 -17.31 -16.85 -0.79
CA VAL A 146 -17.40 -15.40 -0.50
C VAL A 146 -16.09 -14.68 -0.82
N LEU A 147 -14.95 -15.28 -0.47
CA LEU A 147 -13.63 -14.72 -0.70
C LEU A 147 -13.30 -14.59 -2.20
N GLY A 148 -13.62 -15.60 -3.02
CA GLY A 148 -13.41 -15.56 -4.47
C GLY A 148 -14.25 -14.51 -5.16
N ARG A 149 -15.55 -14.44 -4.84
CA ARG A 149 -16.46 -13.43 -5.39
C ARG A 149 -16.04 -12.00 -5.01
N SER A 150 -15.64 -11.81 -3.74
CA SER A 150 -15.16 -10.52 -3.25
C SER A 150 -13.85 -10.13 -3.95
N LEU A 151 -12.92 -11.07 -4.10
CA LEU A 151 -11.66 -10.85 -4.79
C LEU A 151 -11.90 -10.43 -6.24
N ASN A 152 -12.78 -11.13 -6.96
CA ASN A 152 -13.11 -10.80 -8.35
C ASN A 152 -13.68 -9.38 -8.49
N LYS A 153 -14.64 -9.02 -7.62
CA LYS A 153 -15.30 -7.70 -7.62
C LYS A 153 -14.31 -6.56 -7.42
N ASN A 154 -13.30 -6.75 -6.57
CA ASN A 154 -12.38 -5.69 -6.16
C ASN A 154 -11.08 -5.67 -6.97
N LEU A 155 -10.64 -6.82 -7.51
CA LEU A 155 -9.37 -6.92 -8.23
C LEU A 155 -9.45 -6.42 -9.69
N LYS A 156 -10.65 -6.35 -10.30
CA LYS A 156 -10.97 -5.82 -11.65
C LYS A 156 -9.76 -5.26 -12.41
N LEU A 157 -8.99 -6.11 -13.07
CA LEU A 157 -7.65 -5.77 -13.58
C LEU A 157 -7.68 -4.79 -14.78
N CYS A 158 -8.88 -4.43 -15.27
CA CYS A 158 -9.12 -3.64 -16.48
C CYS A 158 -9.34 -2.13 -16.29
N GLU A 159 -9.34 -1.57 -15.07
CA GLU A 159 -9.61 -0.13 -14.85
C GLU A 159 -8.50 0.58 -14.07
N ALA A 160 -7.44 0.98 -14.75
CA ALA A 160 -6.35 1.72 -14.12
C ALA A 160 -6.74 3.20 -13.89
N ARG A 161 -7.41 3.50 -12.76
CA ARG A 161 -7.56 4.88 -12.28
C ARG A 161 -6.36 5.26 -11.41
N PHE A 162 -5.47 6.06 -11.98
CA PHE A 162 -4.36 6.67 -11.27
C PHE A 162 -4.77 8.05 -10.77
N GLU A 163 -5.22 8.14 -9.52
CA GLU A 163 -5.22 9.43 -8.81
C GLU A 163 -3.99 9.45 -7.90
N ALA A 164 -3.09 10.37 -8.18
CA ALA A 164 -2.01 10.76 -7.30
C ALA A 164 -2.17 12.25 -7.05
N PHE A 165 -2.70 12.61 -5.89
CA PHE A 165 -2.81 14.01 -5.50
C PHE A 165 -2.56 14.14 -4.00
N ASP A 166 -1.33 14.49 -3.64
CA ASP A 166 -0.93 14.83 -2.26
C ASP A 166 -1.22 16.31 -1.99
N LEU A 167 -2.48 16.70 -2.16
CA LEU A 167 -2.97 18.03 -1.80
C LEU A 167 -3.32 18.11 -0.30
N ALA A 168 -3.53 16.96 0.34
CA ALA A 168 -4.09 16.89 1.69
C ALA A 168 -3.13 17.46 2.76
N ASP A 169 -1.84 17.11 2.74
CA ASP A 169 -0.89 17.58 3.76
C ASP A 169 -0.47 19.06 3.54
N TYR A 170 -0.46 19.52 2.29
CA TYR A 170 -0.32 20.94 1.95
C TYR A 170 -1.55 21.74 2.45
N MET A 171 -2.76 21.29 2.13
CA MET A 171 -4.00 21.95 2.56
C MET A 171 -4.18 21.97 4.07
N LYS A 172 -3.71 20.95 4.81
CA LYS A 172 -3.66 21.00 6.27
C LYS A 172 -2.77 22.12 6.79
N SER A 173 -1.59 22.32 6.18
CA SER A 173 -0.65 23.37 6.59
C SER A 173 -1.22 24.77 6.32
N VAL A 174 -1.86 24.96 5.15
CA VAL A 174 -2.59 26.19 4.80
C VAL A 174 -3.75 26.42 5.79
N ALA A 175 -4.55 25.39 6.09
CA ALA A 175 -5.71 25.49 6.97
C ALA A 175 -5.33 25.85 8.42
N ILE A 176 -4.24 25.28 8.96
CA ILE A 176 -3.76 25.59 10.31
C ILE A 176 -3.37 27.07 10.40
N ILE A 177 -2.62 27.58 9.42
CA ILE A 177 -2.17 28.98 9.43
C ILE A 177 -3.35 29.91 9.21
N PHE A 178 -4.25 29.57 8.29
CA PHE A 178 -5.47 30.33 8.08
C PHE A 178 -6.30 30.43 9.36
N MET A 179 -6.45 29.34 10.11
CA MET A 179 -7.17 29.32 11.39
C MET A 179 -6.46 30.18 12.45
N VAL A 180 -5.14 30.13 12.56
CA VAL A 180 -4.39 30.97 13.51
C VAL A 180 -4.49 32.45 13.15
N CYS A 181 -4.33 32.80 11.87
CA CYS A 181 -4.43 34.19 11.42
C CYS A 181 -5.85 34.75 11.58
N THR A 182 -6.88 33.94 11.31
CA THR A 182 -8.28 34.34 11.53
C THR A 182 -8.61 34.49 13.02
N LEU A 183 -8.13 33.61 13.89
CA LEU A 183 -8.24 33.78 15.35
C LEU A 183 -7.55 35.06 15.83
N CYS A 184 -6.37 35.38 15.27
CA CYS A 184 -5.65 36.60 15.58
C CYS A 184 -6.43 37.86 15.15
N LEU A 185 -7.01 37.86 13.94
CA LEU A 185 -7.89 38.93 13.47
C LEU A 185 -9.12 39.11 14.34
N ILE A 186 -9.77 38.01 14.74
CA ILE A 186 -10.92 38.04 15.66
C ILE A 186 -10.50 38.66 17.00
N SER A 187 -9.35 38.25 17.55
CA SER A 187 -8.84 38.82 18.80
C SER A 187 -8.57 40.32 18.70
N LEU A 188 -7.98 40.78 17.60
CA LEU A 188 -7.68 42.20 17.37
C LEU A 188 -8.96 43.04 17.16
N PHE A 189 -9.99 42.45 16.55
CA PHE A 189 -11.31 43.06 16.45
C PHE A 189 -11.96 43.25 17.83
N PHE A 190 -11.92 42.23 18.68
CA PHE A 190 -12.43 42.32 20.05
C PHE A 190 -11.68 43.36 20.91
N LEU A 191 -10.38 43.55 20.65
CA LEU A 191 -9.56 44.60 21.26
C LEU A 191 -9.80 46.00 20.65
N ARG A 192 -10.70 46.13 19.65
CA ARG A 192 -10.98 47.36 18.88
C ARG A 192 -9.76 47.97 18.20
N LEU A 193 -8.74 47.18 17.91
CA LEU A 193 -7.51 47.64 17.27
C LEU A 193 -7.63 47.71 15.74
N LEU A 194 -8.56 46.95 15.15
CA LEU A 194 -8.76 46.82 13.71
C LEU A 194 -10.24 46.59 13.36
N THR A 195 -10.65 47.11 12.21
CA THR A 195 -11.95 46.79 11.59
C THR A 195 -11.75 45.64 10.61
N VAL A 196 -12.55 44.58 10.73
CA VAL A 196 -12.43 43.39 9.87
C VAL A 196 -13.31 43.57 8.63
N GLU A 197 -12.69 43.86 7.50
CA GLU A 197 -13.36 43.93 6.20
C GLU A 197 -13.20 42.62 5.42
N PRO A 198 -14.08 42.29 4.46
CA PRO A 198 -13.94 41.09 3.62
C PRO A 198 -12.56 40.98 2.92
N LEU A 199 -11.94 42.12 2.59
CA LEU A 199 -10.60 42.18 2.01
C LEU A 199 -9.53 41.64 2.96
N SER A 200 -9.68 41.82 4.28
CA SER A 200 -8.74 41.33 5.29
C SER A 200 -8.69 39.79 5.36
N LEU A 201 -9.81 39.12 5.10
CA LEU A 201 -9.88 37.66 5.00
C LEU A 201 -9.20 37.12 3.74
N LEU A 202 -9.32 37.81 2.62
CA LEU A 202 -8.61 37.47 1.37
C LEU A 202 -7.10 37.62 1.52
N ILE A 203 -6.64 38.70 2.15
CA ILE A 203 -5.22 38.92 2.47
C ILE A 203 -4.72 37.80 3.39
N THR A 204 -5.51 37.42 4.39
CA THR A 204 -5.19 36.32 5.32
C THR A 204 -5.08 34.99 4.61
N LEU A 205 -5.98 34.70 3.66
CA LEU A 205 -5.91 33.49 2.84
C LEU A 205 -4.62 33.48 2.02
N PHE A 206 -4.28 34.58 1.36
CA PHE A 206 -3.07 34.69 0.56
C PHE A 206 -1.79 34.51 1.40
N ILE A 207 -1.73 35.15 2.57
CA ILE A 207 -0.62 35.00 3.53
C ILE A 207 -0.54 33.55 4.04
N SER A 208 -1.68 32.90 4.29
CA SER A 208 -1.72 31.51 4.76
C SER A 208 -1.20 30.51 3.73
N VAL A 209 -1.40 30.80 2.43
CA VAL A 209 -0.85 30.01 1.32
C VAL A 209 0.68 30.12 1.29
N ILE A 210 1.22 31.34 1.39
CA ILE A 210 2.67 31.59 1.34
C ILE A 210 3.36 31.03 2.59
N LEU A 211 2.87 31.36 3.79
CA LEU A 211 3.42 30.86 5.05
C LEU A 211 3.20 29.35 5.19
N GLY A 212 2.09 28.83 4.63
CA GLY A 212 1.77 27.39 4.57
C GLY A 212 2.81 26.61 3.81
N TYR A 213 3.23 27.15 2.67
CA TYR A 213 4.32 26.57 1.90
C TYR A 213 5.65 26.58 2.67
N ALA A 214 5.99 27.70 3.33
CA ALA A 214 7.23 27.81 4.10
C ALA A 214 7.28 26.87 5.31
N LEU A 215 6.17 26.77 6.06
CA LEU A 215 6.03 25.82 7.17
C LEU A 215 6.10 24.38 6.64
N TYR A 216 5.33 24.04 5.61
CA TYR A 216 5.38 22.73 4.96
C TYR A 216 6.81 22.31 4.59
N LYS A 217 7.58 23.22 3.96
CA LYS A 217 8.97 22.96 3.56
C LYS A 217 9.88 22.67 4.76
N ASN A 218 9.65 23.32 5.90
CA ASN A 218 10.56 23.28 7.05
C ASN A 218 10.22 22.17 8.06
N THR A 219 8.94 21.78 8.20
CA THR A 219 8.50 20.75 9.17
C THR A 219 8.08 19.44 8.53
N TYR A 220 7.50 19.46 7.33
CA TYR A 220 6.83 18.28 6.78
C TYR A 220 7.47 17.72 5.50
N HIS A 221 8.38 18.47 4.87
CA HIS A 221 9.02 18.02 3.64
C HIS A 221 9.92 16.81 3.92
N PRO A 222 9.60 15.65 3.32
CA PRO A 222 10.44 14.47 3.42
C PRO A 222 11.58 14.58 2.42
N SER A 223 12.80 14.44 2.90
CA SER A 223 14.01 14.34 2.09
C SER A 223 14.60 12.95 2.25
N LEU A 224 14.96 12.33 1.14
CA LEU A 224 15.67 11.05 1.12
C LEU A 224 16.95 11.24 0.32
N SER A 225 18.08 11.07 0.99
CA SER A 225 19.39 11.05 0.34
C SER A 225 19.95 9.64 0.46
N LEU A 226 20.27 9.05 -0.69
CA LEU A 226 20.81 7.70 -0.80
C LEU A 226 22.27 7.81 -1.25
N ASN A 227 23.18 7.16 -0.54
CA ASN A 227 24.57 7.04 -0.97
C ASN A 227 24.96 5.55 -1.06
N ASP A 228 26.22 5.26 -1.40
CA ASP A 228 26.70 3.88 -1.55
C ASP A 228 26.94 3.15 -0.22
N GLN A 229 27.01 3.88 0.89
CA GLN A 229 27.30 3.32 2.22
C GLN A 229 26.06 3.24 3.14
N GLY A 230 24.99 3.97 2.82
CA GLY A 230 23.79 4.11 3.64
C GLY A 230 22.74 5.09 3.08
N PHE A 231 21.87 5.57 3.97
CA PHE A 231 20.80 6.51 3.65
C PHE A 231 20.62 7.55 4.76
N LYS A 232 20.11 8.72 4.38
CA LYS A 232 19.59 9.75 5.27
C LYS A 232 18.13 10.01 4.95
N VAL A 233 17.24 9.81 5.90
CA VAL A 233 15.83 10.22 5.82
C VAL A 233 15.65 11.43 6.70
N GLY A 234 15.32 12.56 6.08
CA GLY A 234 14.93 13.78 6.77
C GLY A 234 13.42 13.99 6.71
N ARG A 235 12.81 14.39 7.83
CA ARG A 235 11.49 15.03 7.85
C ARG A 235 11.68 16.40 8.47
N GLY A 236 11.63 17.45 7.66
CA GLY A 236 12.01 18.80 8.12
C GLY A 236 13.47 18.84 8.63
N LYS A 237 13.66 19.25 9.90
CA LYS A 237 14.98 19.38 10.56
C LYS A 237 15.49 18.10 11.24
N THR A 238 14.68 17.05 11.33
CA THR A 238 15.10 15.78 11.96
C THR A 238 15.61 14.80 10.92
N TYR A 239 16.79 14.23 11.15
CA TYR A 239 17.44 13.27 10.25
C TYR A 239 17.66 11.93 10.95
N ILE A 240 17.33 10.85 10.26
CA ILE A 240 17.66 9.48 10.64
C ILE A 240 18.67 8.96 9.63
N GLU A 241 19.85 8.56 10.12
CA GLU A 241 20.92 7.97 9.30
C GLU A 241 21.04 6.47 9.58
N GLY A 242 21.22 5.69 8.52
CA GLY A 242 21.40 4.24 8.60
C GLY A 242 22.33 3.71 7.52
N LYS A 243 23.14 2.70 7.85
CA LYS A 243 24.01 2.00 6.89
C LYS A 243 23.27 0.79 6.30
N TRP A 244 23.46 0.51 5.01
CA TRP A 244 22.81 -0.64 4.35
C TRP A 244 23.18 -1.98 5.01
N SER A 245 24.40 -2.10 5.52
CA SER A 245 24.95 -3.29 6.20
C SER A 245 24.17 -3.75 7.43
N ASP A 246 23.42 -2.85 8.05
CA ASP A 246 22.72 -3.11 9.32
C ASP A 246 21.40 -3.83 9.12
N PHE A 247 20.87 -3.83 7.89
CA PHE A 247 19.56 -4.36 7.55
C PHE A 247 19.70 -5.66 6.75
N LYS A 248 18.77 -6.59 6.96
CA LYS A 248 18.78 -7.92 6.34
C LYS A 248 17.68 -8.12 5.31
N ASP A 249 16.61 -7.36 5.42
CA ASP A 249 15.44 -7.49 4.56
C ASP A 249 14.76 -6.14 4.32
N VAL A 250 13.95 -6.08 3.26
CA VAL A 250 13.27 -4.88 2.77
C VAL A 250 11.84 -5.24 2.40
N SER A 251 10.87 -4.48 2.90
CA SER A 251 9.47 -4.60 2.47
C SER A 251 8.87 -3.23 2.15
N ILE A 252 7.77 -3.22 1.41
CA ILE A 252 6.98 -2.00 1.20
C ILE A 252 5.89 -1.98 2.29
N HIS A 253 5.95 -1.00 3.17
CA HIS A 253 5.02 -0.83 4.29
C HIS A 253 4.06 0.34 4.02
N ILE A 254 2.78 0.14 4.26
CA ILE A 254 1.75 1.18 4.12
C ILE A 254 1.35 1.63 5.53
N SER A 255 1.56 2.91 5.82
CA SER A 255 1.18 3.50 7.11
C SER A 255 -0.35 3.59 7.26
N SER A 256 -0.82 3.84 8.49
CA SER A 256 -2.25 4.08 8.76
C SER A 256 -2.83 5.28 8.00
N THR A 257 -1.98 6.22 7.56
CA THR A 257 -2.36 7.37 6.72
C THR A 257 -2.26 7.07 5.22
N ARG A 258 -2.05 5.81 4.82
CA ARG A 258 -1.87 5.33 3.43
C ARG A 258 -0.63 5.84 2.72
N GLU A 259 0.38 6.24 3.47
CA GLU A 259 1.68 6.56 2.89
C GLU A 259 2.51 5.29 2.72
N SER A 260 2.99 5.07 1.50
CA SER A 260 3.89 3.95 1.20
C SER A 260 5.31 4.31 1.60
N HIS A 261 5.87 3.49 2.47
CA HIS A 261 7.25 3.54 2.93
C HIS A 261 7.99 2.28 2.47
N ILE A 262 9.30 2.37 2.25
CA ILE A 262 10.15 1.18 2.18
C ILE A 262 10.68 0.94 3.59
N ARG A 263 10.23 -0.14 4.22
CA ARG A 263 10.66 -0.55 5.55
C ARG A 263 11.89 -1.45 5.43
N LEU A 264 12.96 -1.04 6.09
CA LEU A 264 14.18 -1.82 6.24
C LEU A 264 14.12 -2.57 7.57
N HIS A 265 14.37 -3.88 7.54
CA HIS A 265 14.32 -4.74 8.71
C HIS A 265 15.73 -5.11 9.17
N SER A 266 16.02 -4.86 10.44
CA SER A 266 17.22 -5.33 11.15
C SER A 266 16.81 -6.13 12.38
N LYS A 267 17.71 -6.97 12.91
CA LYS A 267 17.49 -7.70 14.18
C LYS A 267 17.19 -6.78 15.37
N LYS A 268 17.59 -5.50 15.30
CA LYS A 268 17.47 -4.54 16.41
C LYS A 268 16.55 -3.35 16.13
N ARG A 269 16.25 -3.02 14.86
CA ARG A 269 15.47 -1.84 14.48
C ARG A 269 14.78 -1.99 13.14
N THR A 270 13.63 -1.33 12.98
CA THR A 270 12.96 -1.13 11.70
C THR A 270 13.05 0.35 11.34
N VAL A 271 13.28 0.66 10.06
CA VAL A 271 13.36 2.05 9.57
C VAL A 271 12.49 2.22 8.34
N ASP A 272 11.63 3.24 8.33
CA ASP A 272 10.68 3.51 7.26
C ASP A 272 11.16 4.67 6.37
N LEU A 273 11.47 4.38 5.12
CA LEU A 273 11.85 5.37 4.10
C LEU A 273 10.59 5.87 3.39
N PRO A 274 10.22 7.17 3.45
CA PRO A 274 8.99 7.67 2.84
C PRO A 274 9.10 7.68 1.32
N VAL A 275 8.33 6.82 0.63
CA VAL A 275 8.39 6.70 -0.85
C VAL A 275 7.30 7.52 -1.53
N SER A 276 6.07 7.45 -1.01
CA SER A 276 4.93 8.16 -1.60
C SER A 276 5.12 9.68 -1.60
N ARG A 277 5.79 10.21 -0.57
CA ARG A 277 5.95 11.66 -0.38
C ARG A 277 7.12 12.28 -1.17
N ILE A 278 8.00 11.45 -1.75
CA ILE A 278 9.21 11.91 -2.48
C ILE A 278 9.00 11.84 -4.00
N GLY A 279 7.84 11.33 -4.46
CA GLY A 279 7.51 11.24 -5.88
C GLY A 279 8.36 10.21 -6.66
N LEU A 280 9.13 9.38 -5.96
CA LEU A 280 9.94 8.33 -6.59
C LEU A 280 9.11 7.07 -6.86
N SER A 281 9.40 6.42 -7.99
CA SER A 281 8.82 5.11 -8.30
C SER A 281 9.22 4.07 -7.24
N ARG A 282 8.21 3.48 -6.58
CA ARG A 282 8.37 2.45 -5.54
C ARG A 282 9.26 1.31 -6.01
N ARG A 283 9.03 0.81 -7.23
CA ARG A 283 9.80 -0.25 -7.89
C ARG A 283 11.27 0.12 -8.05
N LYS A 284 11.56 1.30 -8.60
CA LYS A 284 12.94 1.76 -8.82
C LYS A 284 13.70 1.87 -7.49
N LEU A 285 13.05 2.44 -6.47
CA LEU A 285 13.67 2.63 -5.17
C LEU A 285 13.87 1.30 -4.43
N TYR A 286 12.88 0.41 -4.43
CA TYR A 286 12.98 -0.93 -3.83
C TYR A 286 14.12 -1.75 -4.48
N ASN A 287 14.18 -1.77 -5.81
CA ASN A 287 15.23 -2.51 -6.53
C ASN A 287 16.62 -1.91 -6.29
N ALA A 288 16.74 -0.58 -6.28
CA ALA A 288 18.02 0.10 -6.01
C ALA A 288 18.53 -0.19 -4.59
N ILE A 289 17.63 -0.19 -3.60
CA ILE A 289 17.96 -0.53 -2.21
C ILE A 289 18.34 -2.01 -2.09
N LYS A 290 17.54 -2.89 -2.68
CA LYS A 290 17.81 -4.34 -2.67
C LYS A 290 19.18 -4.63 -3.27
N LEU A 291 19.51 -4.06 -4.43
CA LEU A 291 20.83 -4.18 -5.06
C LEU A 291 21.97 -3.69 -4.18
N LYS A 292 21.78 -2.57 -3.47
CA LYS A 292 22.78 -2.03 -2.52
C LYS A 292 22.92 -2.89 -1.27
N MET A 293 21.89 -3.65 -0.87
CA MET A 293 21.97 -4.59 0.24
C MET A 293 22.56 -5.95 -0.15
N THR A 294 22.40 -6.38 -1.41
CA THR A 294 22.99 -7.64 -1.91
C THR A 294 24.44 -7.51 -2.37
N LYS A 295 24.91 -6.31 -2.73
CA LYS A 295 26.35 -6.02 -2.93
C LYS A 295 27.07 -6.03 -1.58
N LYS A 296 27.30 -7.21 -1.05
CA LYS A 296 28.31 -7.51 -0.03
C LYS A 296 29.47 -8.24 -0.69
#